data_AF-A0A3C0R6N2-F1
#
_entry.id   AF-A0A3C0R6N2-F1
#
_cell.length_a   1.000
_cell.length_b   1.000
_cell.length_c   1.000
_cell.angle_alpha   90.00
_cell.angle_beta   90.00
_cell.angle_gamma   90.00
#
_symmetry.space_group_name_H-M   'P 1'
#
loop_
_entity.id
_entity.type
_entity.pdbx_description
1 polymer ?
#
loop_
_entity_poly.entity_id
_entity_poly.type
_entity_poly.pdbx_seq_one_letter_code
_entity_poly.pdbx_strand_id
1 'polypeptide(L)'
;MANFFPRWTNWLPLKVAICGVIIVCGLTGATWYYVTPKYTRVGYEPIQPVPFPHDIHVSQLGMDCRYCHSFVEVAAHSNLPNTQTCMNCHSQVQKDNPKLEPVRASWKTGTPVEWVQIHRTPDYVFYNHAAHVNRGISCFSCHGPVNHMPEVYHAKPHSMAWCLECHRHPENFLRPEDQIFNLDWKTDDVKPATFVAKYGQPSDATEDLSKKKKLSQTEIGETLKERWNIRPPVNCQGCHR
;
A
#
# COMPACT_ATOMS: atom_id res chain seq x y z
N MET A 1 -2.65 -69.80 23.06
CA MET A 1 -2.12 -68.83 22.07
C MET A 1 -1.56 -67.65 22.84
N ALA A 2 -0.26 -67.37 22.71
CA ALA A 2 0.33 -66.20 23.36
C ALA A 2 -0.27 -64.94 22.72
N ASN A 3 -0.81 -64.03 23.54
CA ASN A 3 -1.22 -62.72 23.05
C ASN A 3 0.04 -61.97 22.61
N PHE A 4 0.24 -61.85 21.30
CA PHE A 4 1.39 -61.14 20.73
C PHE A 4 1.37 -59.63 21.05
N PHE A 5 0.18 -59.06 21.32
CA PHE A 5 0.01 -57.65 21.67
C PHE A 5 -0.66 -57.49 23.04
N PRO A 6 -0.13 -56.63 23.92
CA PRO A 6 -0.79 -56.27 25.17
C PRO A 6 -2.14 -55.56 24.92
N ARG A 7 -3.09 -55.69 25.85
CA ARG A 7 -4.46 -55.10 25.74
C ARG A 7 -4.49 -53.58 25.53
N TRP A 8 -3.44 -52.85 25.95
CA TRP A 8 -3.34 -51.40 25.71
C TRP A 8 -3.20 -51.05 24.23
N THR A 9 -2.77 -52.00 23.38
CA THR A 9 -2.61 -51.82 21.94
C THR A 9 -3.94 -51.58 21.22
N ASN A 10 -5.07 -52.03 21.77
CA ASN A 10 -6.40 -51.76 21.18
C ASN A 10 -6.74 -50.26 21.15
N TRP A 11 -6.16 -49.47 22.06
CA TRP A 11 -6.33 -48.01 22.10
C TRP A 11 -5.36 -47.28 21.17
N LEU A 12 -4.29 -47.93 20.71
CA LEU A 12 -3.24 -47.30 19.91
C LEU A 12 -3.78 -46.80 18.56
N PRO A 13 -4.56 -47.57 17.76
CA PRO A 13 -5.13 -47.07 16.51
C PRO A 13 -6.03 -45.84 16.71
N LEU A 14 -6.83 -45.83 17.77
CA LEU A 14 -7.71 -44.69 18.09
C LEU A 14 -6.89 -43.44 18.47
N LYS A 15 -5.87 -43.59 19.31
CA LYS A 15 -4.97 -42.49 19.67
C LYS A 15 -4.21 -41.95 18.45
N VAL A 16 -3.71 -42.84 17.59
CA VAL A 16 -3.03 -42.45 16.34
C VAL A 16 -3.98 -41.73 15.40
N ALA A 17 -5.23 -42.20 15.25
CA ALA A 17 -6.24 -41.53 14.43
C ALA A 17 -6.56 -40.13 14.97
N ILE A 18 -6.80 -39.99 16.28
CA ILE A 18 -7.08 -38.68 16.90
C ILE A 18 -5.89 -37.73 16.76
N CYS A 19 -4.68 -38.17 17.09
CA CYS A 19 -3.47 -37.36 16.94
C CYS A 19 -3.24 -36.98 15.47
N GLY A 20 -3.45 -37.92 14.54
CA GLY A 20 -3.35 -37.68 13.10
C GLY A 20 -4.33 -36.61 12.64
N VAL A 21 -5.60 -36.69 13.03
CA VAL A 21 -6.61 -35.68 12.70
C VAL A 21 -6.23 -34.31 13.29
N ILE A 22 -5.81 -34.25 14.55
CA ILE A 22 -5.40 -32.98 15.18
C ILE A 22 -4.22 -32.37 14.44
N ILE A 23 -3.21 -33.17 14.08
CA ILE A 23 -2.03 -32.70 13.35
C ILE A 23 -2.44 -32.18 11.96
N VAL A 24 -3.23 -32.94 11.21
CA VAL A 24 -3.67 -32.53 9.86
C VAL A 24 -4.52 -31.27 9.92
N CYS A 25 -5.49 -31.18 10.83
CA CYS A 25 -6.29 -29.98 11.02
C CYS A 25 -5.43 -28.78 11.44
N GLY A 26 -4.49 -29.00 12.36
CA GLY A 26 -3.55 -27.97 12.82
C GLY A 26 -2.67 -27.44 11.70
N LEU A 27 -2.05 -28.34 10.91
CA LEU A 27 -1.21 -27.97 9.76
C LEU A 27 -2.04 -27.27 8.67
N THR A 28 -3.24 -27.75 8.39
CA THR A 28 -4.14 -27.14 7.41
C THR A 28 -4.55 -25.73 7.84
N GLY A 29 -4.96 -25.56 9.11
CA GLY A 29 -5.32 -24.26 9.68
C GLY A 29 -4.13 -23.28 9.70
N ALA A 30 -2.94 -23.77 10.07
CA ALA A 30 -1.72 -22.97 10.04
C ALA A 30 -1.38 -22.53 8.61
N THR A 31 -1.42 -23.46 7.65
CA THR A 31 -1.15 -23.17 6.23
C THR A 31 -2.15 -22.15 5.69
N TRP A 32 -3.44 -22.36 5.95
CA TRP A 32 -4.52 -21.45 5.54
C TRP A 32 -4.33 -20.02 6.06
N TYR A 33 -3.84 -19.86 7.29
CA TYR A 33 -3.61 -18.56 7.90
C TYR A 33 -2.30 -17.90 7.45
N TYR A 34 -1.18 -18.62 7.53
CA TYR A 34 0.17 -18.07 7.33
C TYR A 34 0.60 -17.98 5.86
N VAL A 35 -0.02 -18.70 4.94
CA VAL A 35 0.32 -18.63 3.50
C VAL A 35 -0.45 -17.52 2.77
N THR A 36 -1.16 -16.66 3.50
CA THR A 36 -1.86 -15.51 2.91
C THR A 36 -0.89 -14.37 2.53
N PRO A 37 -1.21 -13.52 1.54
CA PRO A 37 -0.36 -12.37 1.13
C PRO A 37 0.01 -11.40 2.26
N LYS A 38 -0.77 -11.39 3.35
CA LYS A 38 -0.47 -10.62 4.55
C LYS A 38 0.87 -11.02 5.18
N TYR A 39 1.24 -12.29 5.09
CA TYR A 39 2.47 -12.83 5.69
C TYR A 39 3.52 -13.21 4.64
N THR A 40 3.11 -13.45 3.39
CA THR A 40 4.04 -13.88 2.33
C THR A 40 4.58 -12.74 1.46
N ARG A 41 3.93 -11.56 1.45
CA ARG A 41 4.38 -10.40 0.66
C ARG A 41 4.82 -9.20 1.49
N VAL A 42 4.14 -8.93 2.60
CA VAL A 42 4.44 -7.77 3.45
C VAL A 42 5.85 -7.90 4.01
N GLY A 43 6.63 -6.83 3.92
CA GLY A 43 8.04 -6.81 4.31
C GLY A 43 9.03 -7.29 3.24
N TYR A 44 8.57 -7.63 2.03
CA TYR A 44 9.49 -7.86 0.91
C TYR A 44 10.25 -6.57 0.58
N GLU A 45 11.57 -6.62 0.76
CA GLU A 45 12.52 -5.51 0.66
C GLU A 45 13.74 -5.99 -0.15
N PRO A 46 13.69 -5.93 -1.49
CA PRO A 46 14.79 -6.39 -2.32
C PRO A 46 15.89 -5.35 -2.39
N ILE A 47 17.14 -5.82 -2.40
CA ILE A 47 18.32 -4.97 -2.60
C ILE A 47 18.20 -4.26 -3.94
N GLN A 48 18.20 -2.93 -3.90
CA GLN A 48 18.19 -2.09 -5.08
C GLN A 48 19.59 -1.89 -5.68
N PRO A 49 19.71 -1.66 -7.00
CA PRO A 49 21.01 -1.35 -7.62
C PRO A 49 21.62 -0.06 -7.08
N VAL A 50 20.78 0.90 -6.69
CA VAL A 50 21.17 2.16 -6.05
C VAL A 50 20.37 2.29 -4.76
N PRO A 51 21.02 2.45 -3.59
CA PRO A 51 20.30 2.71 -2.36
C PRO A 51 19.67 4.11 -2.45
N PHE A 52 18.34 4.17 -2.53
CA PHE A 52 17.58 5.41 -2.63
C PHE A 52 16.77 5.67 -1.35
N PRO A 53 17.33 6.43 -0.39
CA PRO A 53 16.65 6.77 0.86
C PRO A 53 15.52 7.77 0.61
N HIS A 54 14.27 7.29 0.63
CA HIS A 54 13.10 8.17 0.48
C HIS A 54 12.94 9.11 1.67
N ASP A 55 13.42 8.73 2.85
CA ASP A 55 13.40 9.56 4.05
C ASP A 55 14.21 10.85 3.90
N ILE A 56 15.38 10.78 3.26
CA ILE A 56 16.18 11.98 2.97
C ILE A 56 15.45 12.86 1.95
N HIS A 57 15.00 12.28 0.84
CA HIS A 57 14.41 13.06 -0.26
C HIS A 57 13.05 13.66 0.10
N VAL A 58 12.21 12.93 0.83
CA VAL A 58 10.86 13.37 1.16
C VAL A 58 10.84 14.11 2.49
N SER A 59 11.31 13.49 3.59
CA SER A 59 11.16 14.08 4.92
C SER A 59 12.19 15.17 5.24
N GLN A 60 13.45 15.00 4.83
CA GLN A 60 14.49 16.00 5.13
C GLN A 60 14.52 17.14 4.11
N LEU A 61 14.33 16.84 2.82
CA LEU A 61 14.38 17.83 1.74
C LEU A 61 13.00 18.37 1.33
N GLY A 62 11.91 17.76 1.78
CA GLY A 62 10.55 18.21 1.48
C GLY A 62 10.13 18.01 0.02
N MET A 63 10.74 17.07 -0.71
CA MET A 63 10.37 16.85 -2.11
C MET A 63 8.98 16.25 -2.22
N ASP A 64 8.17 16.82 -3.11
CA ASP A 64 6.88 16.25 -3.49
C ASP A 64 7.08 14.94 -4.26
N CYS A 65 6.23 13.94 -3.98
CA CYS A 65 6.27 12.62 -4.60
C CYS A 65 6.27 12.69 -6.14
N ARG A 66 5.56 13.66 -6.71
CA ARG A 66 5.36 13.85 -8.15
C ARG A 66 6.60 14.38 -8.86
N TYR A 67 7.59 14.90 -8.13
CA TYR A 67 8.85 15.33 -8.75
C TYR A 67 9.55 14.14 -9.44
N CYS A 68 9.54 12.97 -8.80
CA CYS A 68 10.08 11.74 -9.38
C CYS A 68 8.99 10.89 -10.05
N HIS A 69 7.81 10.79 -9.43
CA HIS A 69 6.68 9.98 -9.89
C HIS A 69 5.65 10.81 -10.66
N SER A 70 6.13 11.53 -11.67
CA SER A 70 5.38 12.57 -12.40
C SER A 70 4.07 12.10 -13.07
N PHE A 71 3.93 10.82 -13.39
CA PHE A 71 2.76 10.30 -14.11
C PHE A 71 1.65 9.77 -13.18
N VAL A 72 1.85 9.82 -11.86
CA VAL A 72 0.92 9.23 -10.89
C VAL A 72 -0.50 9.83 -10.97
N GLU A 73 -0.65 11.09 -11.37
CA GLU A 73 -1.93 11.78 -11.51
C GLU A 73 -2.59 11.61 -12.88
N VAL A 74 -1.86 11.17 -13.90
CA VAL A 74 -2.34 11.19 -15.31
C VAL A 74 -2.33 9.83 -15.99
N ALA A 75 -1.55 8.88 -15.51
CA ALA A 75 -1.39 7.56 -16.12
C ALA A 75 -1.83 6.41 -15.21
N ALA A 76 -2.07 5.26 -15.82
CA ALA A 76 -2.40 4.05 -15.09
C ALA A 76 -1.22 3.50 -14.28
N HIS A 77 0.00 3.63 -14.82
CA HIS A 77 1.23 3.26 -14.14
C HIS A 77 1.91 4.52 -13.60
N SER A 78 2.41 4.47 -12.37
CA SER A 78 3.33 5.48 -11.85
C SER A 78 4.73 5.19 -12.38
N ASN A 79 5.37 6.16 -13.02
CA ASN A 79 6.70 5.98 -13.57
C ASN A 79 7.75 5.87 -12.45
N LEU A 80 8.82 5.11 -12.69
CA LEU A 80 10.09 5.36 -12.00
C LEU A 80 10.78 6.56 -12.65
N PRO A 81 11.52 7.38 -11.89
CA PRO A 81 12.23 8.51 -12.47
C PRO A 81 13.30 8.00 -13.45
N ASN A 82 13.51 8.75 -14.53
CA ASN A 82 14.67 8.51 -15.38
C ASN A 82 15.95 9.01 -14.69
N THR A 83 17.11 8.62 -15.22
CA THR A 83 18.42 9.03 -14.66
C THR A 83 18.62 10.54 -14.69
N GLN A 84 17.99 11.26 -15.63
CA GLN A 84 18.08 12.72 -15.68
C GLN A 84 17.50 13.39 -14.43
N THR A 85 16.37 12.91 -13.91
CA THR A 85 15.79 13.42 -12.64
C THR A 85 16.81 13.36 -11.50
N CYS A 86 17.58 12.28 -11.40
CA CYS A 86 18.65 12.15 -10.40
C CYS A 86 19.80 13.15 -10.67
N MET A 87 20.20 13.28 -11.93
CA MET A 87 21.35 14.10 -12.34
C MET A 87 21.09 15.61 -12.30
N ASN A 88 19.83 16.05 -12.23
CA ASN A 88 19.44 17.44 -11.99
C ASN A 88 20.12 18.01 -10.73
N CYS A 89 20.32 17.18 -9.70
CA CYS A 89 21.00 17.56 -8.45
C CYS A 89 22.33 16.83 -8.27
N HIS A 90 22.40 15.54 -8.57
CA HIS A 90 23.59 14.70 -8.27
C HIS A 90 24.79 14.95 -9.19
N SER A 91 24.66 15.86 -10.15
CA SER A 91 25.81 16.47 -10.82
C SER A 91 26.66 17.36 -9.89
N GLN A 92 26.07 17.83 -8.78
CA GLN A 92 26.71 18.73 -7.80
C GLN A 92 26.60 18.21 -6.36
N VAL A 93 25.44 17.64 -5.99
CA VAL A 93 25.16 17.14 -4.64
C VAL A 93 25.58 15.69 -4.50
N GLN A 94 26.42 15.38 -3.51
CA GLN A 94 26.93 14.01 -3.29
C GLN A 94 27.57 13.40 -4.55
N LYS A 95 28.09 14.24 -5.45
CA LYS A 95 28.56 13.85 -6.78
C LYS A 95 29.53 12.67 -6.77
N ASP A 96 30.44 12.64 -5.81
CA ASP A 96 31.51 11.64 -5.71
C ASP A 96 31.15 10.48 -4.76
N ASN A 97 29.91 10.42 -4.27
CA ASN A 97 29.48 9.34 -3.40
C ASN A 97 29.52 8.00 -4.16
N PRO A 98 30.22 6.97 -3.65
CA PRO A 98 30.36 5.69 -4.35
C PRO A 98 29.00 5.00 -4.56
N LYS A 99 28.01 5.24 -3.69
CA LYS A 99 26.66 4.67 -3.82
C LYS A 99 25.91 5.13 -5.08
N LEU A 100 26.29 6.29 -5.65
CA LEU A 100 25.69 6.84 -6.87
C LEU A 100 26.40 6.41 -8.15
N GLU A 101 27.40 5.51 -8.08
CA GLU A 101 28.10 5.04 -9.27
C GLU A 101 27.15 4.46 -10.33
N PRO A 102 26.13 3.65 -10.02
CA PRO A 102 25.23 3.14 -11.05
C PRO A 102 24.42 4.26 -11.73
N VAL A 103 24.06 5.33 -11.01
CA VAL A 103 23.40 6.51 -11.59
C VAL A 103 24.35 7.26 -12.54
N ARG A 104 25.61 7.45 -12.13
CA ARG A 104 26.63 8.10 -12.98
C ARG A 104 26.96 7.26 -14.21
N ALA A 105 27.06 5.94 -14.06
CA ALA A 105 27.27 5.02 -15.16
C ALA A 105 26.11 5.12 -16.16
N SER A 106 24.88 5.04 -15.65
CA SER A 106 23.65 5.21 -16.43
C SER A 106 23.61 6.54 -17.20
N TRP A 107 24.04 7.63 -16.56
CA TRP A 107 24.13 8.95 -17.21
C TRP A 107 25.16 9.00 -18.35
N LYS A 108 26.31 8.34 -18.18
CA LYS A 108 27.39 8.32 -19.19
C LYS A 108 27.07 7.43 -20.39
N THR A 109 26.46 6.26 -20.14
CA THR A 109 26.20 5.26 -21.18
C THR A 109 24.84 5.43 -21.85
N GLY A 110 23.90 6.12 -21.21
CA GLY A 110 22.50 6.19 -21.63
C GLY A 110 21.69 4.93 -21.29
N THR A 111 22.29 3.91 -20.67
CA THR A 111 21.59 2.71 -20.22
C THR A 111 20.84 3.01 -18.93
N PRO A 112 19.53 2.78 -18.82
CA PRO A 112 18.78 3.03 -17.59
C PRO A 112 19.27 2.22 -16.38
N VAL A 113 18.98 2.71 -15.17
CA VAL A 113 19.21 1.93 -13.94
C VAL A 113 18.18 0.80 -13.87
N GLU A 114 18.67 -0.43 -13.71
CA GLU A 114 17.87 -1.66 -13.63
C GLU A 114 17.22 -1.84 -12.24
N TRP A 115 16.24 -0.99 -11.93
CA TRP A 115 15.51 -1.03 -10.65
C TRP A 115 14.77 -2.35 -10.46
N VAL A 116 14.77 -2.84 -9.21
CA VAL A 116 13.96 -4.02 -8.85
C VAL A 116 12.58 -3.53 -8.45
N GLN A 117 11.59 -3.76 -9.32
CA GLN A 117 10.21 -3.38 -9.05
C GLN A 117 9.63 -4.18 -7.88
N ILE A 118 9.28 -3.48 -6.81
CA ILE A 118 8.73 -4.06 -5.58
C ILE A 118 7.23 -4.34 -5.77
N HIS A 119 6.46 -3.30 -6.09
CA HIS A 119 5.01 -3.39 -6.22
C HIS A 119 4.63 -3.72 -7.67
N ARG A 120 4.17 -4.96 -7.88
CA ARG A 120 3.61 -5.40 -9.16
C ARG A 120 2.36 -6.24 -8.93
N THR A 121 1.24 -5.82 -9.51
CA THR A 121 0.04 -6.65 -9.60
C THR A 121 0.24 -7.71 -10.69
N PRO A 122 -0.44 -8.86 -10.63
CA PRO A 122 -0.43 -9.81 -11.74
C PRO A 122 -0.86 -9.15 -13.05
N ASP A 123 -0.36 -9.64 -14.18
CA ASP A 123 -0.57 -9.00 -15.49
C ASP A 123 -2.03 -9.02 -15.97
N TYR A 124 -2.88 -9.89 -15.39
CA TYR A 124 -4.34 -9.91 -15.59
C TYR A 124 -5.10 -8.93 -14.69
N VAL A 125 -4.40 -8.06 -13.96
CA VAL A 125 -4.95 -7.02 -13.10
C VAL A 125 -4.53 -5.65 -13.62
N PHE A 126 -5.50 -4.90 -14.13
CA PHE A 126 -5.31 -3.57 -14.69
C PHE A 126 -5.54 -2.51 -13.63
N TYR A 127 -4.47 -2.20 -12.89
CA TYR A 127 -4.48 -1.10 -11.93
C TYR A 127 -4.26 0.26 -12.63
N ASN A 128 -4.88 1.32 -12.11
CA ASN A 128 -4.73 2.69 -12.64
C ASN A 128 -4.49 3.70 -11.51
N HIS A 129 -3.27 4.22 -11.37
CA HIS A 129 -2.90 5.19 -10.33
C HIS A 129 -3.74 6.47 -10.40
N ALA A 130 -3.85 7.09 -11.58
CA ALA A 130 -4.62 8.32 -11.77
C ALA A 130 -6.08 8.18 -11.33
N ALA A 131 -6.69 7.01 -11.53
CA ALA A 131 -8.06 6.74 -11.10
C ALA A 131 -8.25 6.79 -9.57
N HIS A 132 -7.20 6.47 -8.80
CA HIS A 132 -7.25 6.46 -7.34
C HIS A 132 -6.82 7.81 -6.76
N VAL A 133 -5.68 8.33 -7.21
CA VAL A 133 -5.09 9.57 -6.72
C VAL A 133 -6.04 10.74 -6.97
N ASN A 134 -6.59 10.87 -8.19
CA ASN A 134 -7.55 11.93 -8.51
C ASN A 134 -8.91 11.77 -7.81
N ARG A 135 -9.11 10.69 -7.05
CA ARG A 135 -10.29 10.43 -6.24
C ARG A 135 -10.01 10.46 -4.75
N GLY A 136 -8.91 11.08 -4.32
CA GLY A 136 -8.65 11.33 -2.90
C GLY A 136 -7.98 10.17 -2.16
N ILE A 137 -7.41 9.19 -2.88
CA ILE A 137 -6.67 8.09 -2.25
C ILE A 137 -5.18 8.45 -2.18
N SER A 138 -4.66 8.51 -0.96
CA SER A 138 -3.25 8.82 -0.69
C SER A 138 -2.31 7.66 -1.00
N CYS A 139 -1.07 8.00 -1.39
CA CYS A 139 0.05 7.08 -1.50
C CYS A 139 0.24 6.26 -0.21
N PHE A 140 0.02 6.87 0.96
CA PHE A 140 0.17 6.24 2.27
C PHE A 140 -0.72 5.00 2.45
N SER A 141 -1.96 5.05 1.94
CA SER A 141 -2.93 3.96 2.10
C SER A 141 -2.44 2.66 1.46
N CYS A 142 -1.72 2.78 0.33
CA CYS A 142 -1.25 1.64 -0.45
C CYS A 142 0.23 1.31 -0.22
N HIS A 143 1.09 2.31 -0.06
CA HIS A 143 2.54 2.14 0.04
C HIS A 143 3.09 2.33 1.46
N GLY A 144 2.25 2.76 2.42
CA GLY A 144 2.69 3.03 3.79
C GLY A 144 3.52 4.31 3.93
N PRO A 145 4.28 4.46 5.02
CA PRO A 145 5.05 5.65 5.33
C PRO A 145 6.36 5.70 4.53
N VAL A 146 6.28 5.78 3.19
CA VAL A 146 7.46 5.81 2.30
C VAL A 146 8.39 6.98 2.62
N ASN A 147 7.86 8.10 3.10
CA ASN A 147 8.63 9.23 3.60
C ASN A 147 9.53 8.89 4.81
N HIS A 148 9.38 7.73 5.43
CA HIS A 148 10.24 7.25 6.52
C HIS A 148 10.89 5.91 6.19
N MET A 149 10.99 5.57 4.89
CA MET A 149 11.61 4.34 4.40
C MET A 149 13.01 4.64 3.81
N PRO A 150 14.10 4.25 4.50
CA PRO A 150 15.45 4.29 3.92
C PRO A 150 15.61 3.35 2.71
N GLU A 151 14.89 2.24 2.73
CA GLU A 151 14.71 1.33 1.61
C GLU A 151 13.24 0.92 1.57
N VAL A 152 12.66 0.90 0.36
CA VAL A 152 11.23 0.65 0.21
C VAL A 152 10.95 -0.84 0.40
N TYR A 153 9.89 -1.14 1.12
CA TYR A 153 9.38 -2.50 1.27
C TYR A 153 7.87 -2.57 0.98
N HIS A 154 7.35 -3.77 0.78
CA HIS A 154 5.90 -4.00 0.68
C HIS A 154 5.20 -3.73 2.02
N ALA A 155 4.64 -2.54 2.21
CA ALA A 155 3.93 -2.20 3.44
C ALA A 155 2.50 -2.78 3.53
N LYS A 156 1.91 -3.13 2.39
CA LYS A 156 0.54 -3.65 2.27
C LYS A 156 0.52 -4.92 1.42
N PRO A 157 -0.47 -5.81 1.61
CA PRO A 157 -0.48 -7.11 0.93
C PRO A 157 -0.82 -7.04 -0.57
N HIS A 158 -1.52 -5.97 -1.02
CA HIS A 158 -2.03 -5.80 -2.40
C HIS A 158 -2.74 -7.04 -2.95
N SER A 159 -3.54 -7.69 -2.09
CA SER A 159 -4.41 -8.80 -2.49
C SER A 159 -5.77 -8.29 -2.97
N MET A 160 -6.48 -9.10 -3.76
CA MET A 160 -7.83 -8.75 -4.23
C MET A 160 -8.79 -8.42 -3.07
N ALA A 161 -8.78 -9.21 -2.00
CA ALA A 161 -9.62 -8.97 -0.83
C ALA A 161 -9.32 -7.62 -0.18
N TRP A 162 -8.04 -7.25 -0.10
CA TRP A 162 -7.62 -5.96 0.45
C TRP A 162 -8.05 -4.79 -0.46
N CYS A 163 -7.92 -4.91 -1.78
CA CYS A 163 -8.42 -3.90 -2.72
C CYS A 163 -9.95 -3.75 -2.63
N LEU A 164 -10.67 -4.88 -2.56
CA LEU A 164 -12.13 -4.89 -2.47
C LEU A 164 -12.65 -4.32 -1.15
N GLU A 165 -11.91 -4.46 -0.05
CA GLU A 165 -12.25 -3.82 1.21
C GLU A 165 -12.33 -2.29 1.04
N CYS A 166 -11.32 -1.70 0.42
CA CYS A 166 -11.34 -0.27 0.10
C CYS A 166 -12.42 0.09 -0.92
N HIS A 167 -12.70 -0.77 -1.90
CA HIS A 167 -13.75 -0.48 -2.90
C HIS A 167 -15.16 -0.55 -2.31
N ARG A 168 -15.39 -1.39 -1.29
CA ARG A 168 -16.65 -1.49 -0.55
C ARG A 168 -16.81 -0.35 0.46
N HIS A 169 -15.71 0.05 1.09
CA HIS A 169 -15.69 1.06 2.14
C HIS A 169 -14.66 2.17 1.87
N PRO A 170 -14.80 2.92 0.76
CA PRO A 170 -13.83 3.95 0.38
C PRO A 170 -13.75 5.09 1.41
N GLU A 171 -14.84 5.38 2.14
CA GLU A 171 -14.90 6.38 3.20
C GLU A 171 -13.79 6.22 4.25
N ASN A 172 -13.32 4.99 4.48
CA ASN A 172 -12.26 4.73 5.46
C ASN A 172 -10.86 5.17 4.98
N PHE A 173 -10.72 5.61 3.72
CA PHE A 173 -9.41 5.88 3.10
C PHE A 173 -9.32 7.22 2.34
N LEU A 174 -10.46 7.88 2.10
CA LEU A 174 -10.52 9.14 1.35
C LEU A 174 -9.92 10.30 2.14
N ARG A 175 -9.23 11.20 1.43
CA ARG A 175 -8.62 12.41 1.97
C ARG A 175 -8.99 13.64 1.14
N PRO A 176 -8.96 14.85 1.74
CA PRO A 176 -9.01 16.12 1.00
C PRO A 176 -7.95 16.17 -0.11
N GLU A 177 -8.23 16.85 -1.22
CA GLU A 177 -7.36 16.85 -2.40
C GLU A 177 -5.97 17.46 -2.13
N ASP A 178 -5.87 18.40 -1.19
CA ASP A 178 -4.61 19.02 -0.77
C ASP A 178 -3.77 18.12 0.15
N GLN A 179 -4.31 16.98 0.59
CA GLN A 179 -3.69 16.07 1.55
C GLN A 179 -3.39 14.68 0.97
N ILE A 180 -3.61 14.48 -0.34
CA ILE A 180 -3.37 13.21 -1.03
C ILE A 180 -1.89 12.81 -0.95
N PHE A 181 -0.98 13.76 -1.19
CA PHE A 181 0.47 13.52 -1.19
C PHE A 181 1.15 13.81 0.16
N ASN A 182 0.37 14.20 1.17
CA ASN A 182 0.87 14.36 2.53
C ASN A 182 0.83 13.00 3.26
N LEU A 183 1.97 12.36 3.40
CA LEU A 183 2.08 11.04 4.02
C LEU A 183 1.89 11.08 5.55
N ASP A 184 2.12 12.23 6.19
CA ASP A 184 1.99 12.42 7.64
C ASP A 184 0.61 12.95 8.07
N TRP A 185 -0.30 13.16 7.10
CA TRP A 185 -1.65 13.67 7.36
C TRP A 185 -2.43 12.84 8.38
N LYS A 186 -3.11 13.53 9.29
CA LYS A 186 -4.05 12.94 10.25
C LYS A 186 -5.40 13.66 10.18
N THR A 187 -6.46 12.96 10.55
CA THR A 187 -7.81 13.53 10.65
C THR A 187 -7.88 14.70 11.64
N ASP A 188 -7.01 14.68 12.66
CA ASP A 188 -6.86 15.75 13.65
C ASP A 188 -6.42 17.10 13.05
N ASP A 189 -5.77 17.09 11.90
CA ASP A 189 -5.32 18.30 11.21
C ASP A 189 -6.47 19.00 10.48
N VAL A 190 -7.60 18.31 10.29
CA VAL A 190 -8.78 18.82 9.61
C VAL A 190 -9.61 19.69 10.55
N LYS A 191 -9.71 20.98 10.22
CA LYS A 191 -10.60 21.92 10.89
C LYS A 191 -12.05 21.70 10.42
N PRO A 192 -12.98 21.29 11.31
CA PRO A 192 -14.31 20.86 10.88
C PRO A 192 -15.12 21.97 10.19
N ALA A 193 -15.10 23.19 10.73
CA ALA A 193 -15.82 24.33 10.14
C ALA A 193 -15.37 24.65 8.70
N THR A 194 -14.05 24.66 8.44
CA THR A 194 -13.52 24.93 7.10
C THR A 194 -13.74 23.76 6.15
N PHE A 195 -13.67 22.53 6.65
CA PHE A 195 -13.95 21.33 5.87
C PHE A 195 -15.41 21.33 5.40
N VAL A 196 -16.36 21.55 6.31
CA VAL A 196 -17.78 21.58 5.96
C VAL A 196 -18.12 22.75 5.05
N ALA A 197 -17.51 23.92 5.25
CA ALA A 197 -17.69 25.06 4.33
C ALA A 197 -17.23 24.75 2.89
N LYS A 198 -16.21 23.89 2.72
CA LYS A 198 -15.65 23.54 1.42
C LYS A 198 -16.35 22.34 0.75
N TYR A 199 -16.57 21.28 1.51
CA TYR A 199 -17.07 20.00 0.98
C TYR A 199 -18.53 19.73 1.28
N GLY A 200 -19.13 20.47 2.21
CA GLY A 200 -20.44 20.19 2.76
C GLY A 200 -20.39 19.17 3.89
N GLN A 201 -21.50 18.48 4.09
CA GLN A 201 -21.64 17.39 5.05
C GLN A 201 -22.48 16.27 4.42
N PRO A 202 -22.39 15.03 4.91
CA PRO A 202 -23.18 13.91 4.39
C PRO A 202 -24.68 14.18 4.52
N SER A 203 -25.44 13.66 3.57
CA SER A 203 -26.90 13.82 3.51
C SER A 203 -27.63 13.18 4.69
N ASP A 204 -27.05 12.14 5.28
CA ASP A 204 -27.55 11.39 6.42
C ASP A 204 -26.97 11.86 7.78
N ALA A 205 -26.20 12.96 7.77
CA ALA A 205 -25.59 13.49 8.99
C ALA A 205 -26.65 13.88 10.03
N THR A 206 -26.60 13.25 11.20
CA THR A 206 -27.50 13.51 12.33
C THR A 206 -27.14 14.78 13.10
N GLU A 207 -25.88 15.24 12.97
CA GLU A 207 -25.31 16.37 13.67
C GLU A 207 -24.61 17.32 12.70
N ASP A 208 -24.55 18.60 13.06
CA ASP A 208 -23.80 19.62 12.33
C ASP A 208 -22.29 19.41 12.51
N LEU A 209 -21.65 18.84 11.49
CA LEU A 209 -20.21 18.52 11.49
C LEU A 209 -19.34 19.77 11.65
N SER A 210 -19.83 20.96 11.28
CA SER A 210 -19.04 22.20 11.37
C SER A 210 -18.76 22.62 12.81
N LYS A 211 -19.61 22.17 13.75
CA LYS A 211 -19.53 22.47 15.18
C LYS A 211 -18.72 21.44 15.96
N LYS A 212 -18.32 20.32 15.34
CA LYS A 212 -17.50 19.31 16.01
C LYS A 212 -16.11 19.86 16.29
N LYS A 213 -15.47 19.32 17.34
CA LYS A 213 -14.08 19.63 17.66
C LYS A 213 -13.10 18.94 16.71
N LYS A 214 -13.44 17.72 16.30
CA LYS A 214 -12.65 16.85 15.42
C LYS A 214 -13.59 16.06 14.52
N LEU A 215 -13.15 15.76 13.31
CA LEU A 215 -13.83 14.81 12.43
C LEU A 215 -13.11 13.47 12.47
N SER A 216 -13.89 12.39 12.43
CA SER A 216 -13.39 11.05 12.20
C SER A 216 -13.05 10.83 10.71
N GLN A 217 -12.24 9.80 10.44
CA GLN A 217 -11.92 9.39 9.06
C GLN A 217 -13.19 9.09 8.26
N THR A 218 -14.16 8.40 8.85
CA THR A 218 -15.41 8.03 8.19
C THR A 218 -16.28 9.25 7.88
N GLU A 219 -16.37 10.24 8.78
CA GLU A 219 -17.12 11.49 8.51
C GLU A 219 -16.50 12.29 7.36
N ILE A 220 -15.16 12.41 7.35
CA ILE A 220 -14.43 13.05 6.24
C ILE A 220 -14.70 12.27 4.95
N GLY A 221 -14.53 10.95 5.00
CA GLY A 221 -14.63 10.10 3.84
C GLY A 221 -16.03 10.01 3.23
N GLU A 222 -17.08 9.89 4.05
CA GLU A 222 -18.47 9.91 3.56
C GLU A 222 -18.80 11.26 2.91
N THR A 223 -18.36 12.37 3.51
CA THR A 223 -18.54 13.70 2.92
C THR A 223 -17.92 13.77 1.53
N LEU A 224 -16.67 13.31 1.38
CA LEU A 224 -15.95 13.32 0.11
C LEU A 224 -16.53 12.34 -0.91
N LYS A 225 -16.94 11.16 -0.46
CA LYS A 225 -17.56 10.12 -1.26
C LYS A 225 -18.88 10.61 -1.88
N GLU A 226 -19.75 11.24 -1.08
CA GLU A 226 -20.99 11.85 -1.58
C GLU A 226 -20.68 13.03 -2.51
N ARG A 227 -19.82 13.96 -2.06
CA ARG A 227 -19.47 15.18 -2.81
C ARG A 227 -18.90 14.90 -4.19
N TRP A 228 -18.06 13.87 -4.31
CA TRP A 228 -17.41 13.48 -5.56
C TRP A 228 -18.09 12.31 -6.28
N ASN A 229 -19.23 11.84 -5.75
CA ASN A 229 -19.98 10.69 -6.25
C ASN A 229 -19.08 9.48 -6.53
N ILE A 230 -18.28 9.10 -5.53
CA ILE A 230 -17.31 8.00 -5.64
C ILE A 230 -18.04 6.65 -5.57
N ARG A 231 -17.92 5.87 -6.64
CA ARG A 231 -18.51 4.53 -6.78
C ARG A 231 -17.46 3.56 -7.32
N PRO A 232 -16.58 3.03 -6.46
CA PRO A 232 -15.54 2.12 -6.90
C PRO A 232 -16.15 0.82 -7.47
N PRO A 233 -15.55 0.21 -8.51
CA PRO A 233 -16.09 -1.01 -9.07
C PRO A 233 -15.86 -2.19 -8.13
N VAL A 234 -16.89 -2.99 -7.90
CA VAL A 234 -16.81 -4.25 -7.10
C VAL A 234 -17.02 -5.50 -7.94
N ASN A 235 -17.01 -5.34 -9.27
CA ASN A 235 -17.17 -6.41 -10.25
C ASN A 235 -15.85 -6.70 -10.98
N CYS A 236 -15.80 -7.81 -11.72
CA CYS A 236 -14.59 -8.24 -12.42
C CYS A 236 -14.10 -7.22 -13.46
N GLN A 237 -15.01 -6.53 -14.14
CA GLN A 237 -14.68 -5.54 -15.18
C GLN A 237 -13.91 -4.33 -14.65
N GLY A 238 -13.95 -4.09 -13.33
CA GLY A 238 -13.18 -3.02 -12.71
C GLY A 238 -11.66 -3.19 -12.87
N CYS A 239 -11.17 -4.44 -12.84
CA CYS A 239 -9.73 -4.72 -12.79
C CYS A 239 -9.27 -5.88 -13.70
N HIS A 240 -10.17 -6.75 -14.15
CA HIS A 240 -9.86 -7.95 -14.96
C HIS A 240 -10.47 -7.80 -16.35
N ARG A 241 -9.76 -7.10 -17.23
CA ARG A 241 -10.21 -6.76 -18.59
C ARG A 241 -9.33 -7.39 -19.66
#